data_AF-A0A7K4JAX5-F1
#
_entry.id   AF-A0A7K4JAX5-F1
#
_cell.length_a   1.000
_cell.length_b   1.000
_cell.length_c   1.000
_cell.angle_alpha   90.00
_cell.angle_beta   90.00
_cell.angle_gamma   90.00
#
_symmetry.space_group_name_H-M   'P 1'
#
loop_
_entity.id
_entity.type
_entity.pdbx_description
1 polymer ?
#
loop_
_entity_poly.entity_id
_entity_poly.type
_entity_poly.pdbx_seq_one_letter_code
_entity_poly.pdbx_strand_id
1 'polypeptide(L)'
;TKGCLLTNGSCVGSQKSEVDSVWILPNLPSKCTWTAATPATKSPHSCMPLQEEPKILPNILKKIGCTPMVRVNKIGKSYGLKCELCECPLSTRFFRA
;
A
#
# COMPACT_ATOMS: atom_id res chain seq x y z
N THR A 1 -24.49 27.50 -2.13
CA THR A 1 -24.00 26.36 -2.94
C THR A 1 -22.66 26.73 -3.54
N LYS A 2 -21.54 26.34 -2.92
CA LYS A 2 -20.19 26.59 -3.46
C LYS A 2 -19.63 25.26 -3.92
N GLY A 3 -19.71 24.99 -5.22
CA GLY A 3 -19.09 23.83 -5.85
C GLY A 3 -17.61 24.11 -6.06
N CYS A 4 -16.76 23.18 -5.64
CA CYS A 4 -15.35 23.19 -5.97
C CYS A 4 -15.19 22.76 -7.44
N LEU A 5 -14.65 23.63 -8.28
CA LEU A 5 -14.41 23.36 -9.70
C LEU A 5 -13.00 22.81 -9.87
N LEU A 6 -12.87 21.49 -9.87
CA LEU A 6 -11.67 20.83 -10.39
C LEU A 6 -11.83 20.73 -11.91
N THR A 7 -11.16 21.61 -12.66
CA THR A 7 -11.01 21.44 -14.11
C THR A 7 -9.57 21.10 -14.42
N ASN A 8 -9.38 19.99 -15.14
CA ASN A 8 -8.11 19.59 -15.72
C ASN A 8 -7.68 20.64 -16.76
N GLY A 9 -6.50 21.24 -16.57
CA GLY A 9 -5.94 22.26 -17.46
C GLY A 9 -4.55 21.89 -17.95
N SER A 10 -4.36 21.95 -19.27
CA SER A 10 -3.16 21.66 -20.04
C SER A 10 -1.94 22.54 -19.72
N CYS A 11 -0.76 22.04 -20.10
CA CYS A 11 0.58 22.61 -19.93
C CYS A 11 0.90 23.81 -20.84
N VAL A 12 1.48 24.91 -20.29
CA VAL A 12 2.37 25.87 -21.00
C VAL A 12 3.34 26.57 -20.01
N GLY A 13 4.65 26.39 -20.22
CA GLY A 13 5.70 27.46 -20.25
C GLY A 13 6.22 28.19 -19.00
N SER A 14 7.30 27.66 -18.41
CA SER A 14 8.54 28.31 -17.90
C SER A 14 8.56 29.73 -17.29
N GLN A 15 8.92 29.83 -16.00
CA GLN A 15 9.89 30.80 -15.46
C GLN A 15 10.66 30.19 -14.26
N LYS A 16 11.96 30.48 -14.14
CA LYS A 16 12.89 30.02 -13.10
C LYS A 16 13.09 31.13 -12.06
N SER A 17 12.73 30.88 -10.80
CA SER A 17 13.12 31.66 -9.62
C SER A 17 13.41 30.73 -8.43
N GLU A 18 14.38 31.16 -7.63
CA GLU A 18 15.08 30.47 -6.55
C GLU A 18 14.16 29.94 -5.42
N VAL A 19 14.40 28.68 -5.05
CA VAL A 19 14.00 27.98 -3.80
C VAL A 19 12.53 28.18 -3.39
N ASP A 20 11.62 27.92 -4.33
CA ASP A 20 10.26 27.50 -3.98
C ASP A 20 10.24 25.98 -3.82
N SER A 21 9.61 25.54 -2.73
CA SER A 21 9.58 24.16 -2.24
C SER A 21 9.33 23.16 -3.38
N VAL A 22 10.31 22.30 -3.65
CA VAL A 22 10.21 21.28 -4.70
C VAL A 22 9.13 20.26 -4.30
N TRP A 23 7.90 20.54 -4.72
CA TRP A 23 6.80 19.61 -4.59
C TRP A 23 7.01 18.49 -5.61
N ILE A 24 7.28 17.28 -5.11
CA ILE A 24 7.45 16.09 -5.96
C ILE A 24 6.07 15.57 -6.34
N LEU A 25 5.82 15.49 -7.64
CA LEU A 25 4.57 14.95 -8.17
C LEU A 25 4.44 13.46 -7.78
N PRO A 26 3.33 13.04 -7.15
CA PRO A 26 3.19 11.68 -6.60
C PRO A 26 3.07 10.57 -7.66
N ASN A 27 2.83 10.93 -8.93
CA ASN A 27 2.68 9.97 -10.03
C ASN A 27 3.97 9.73 -10.85
N LEU A 28 5.12 10.23 -10.38
CA LEU A 28 6.40 9.95 -11.03
C LEU A 28 6.63 8.42 -11.04
N PRO A 29 7.11 7.83 -12.15
CA PRO A 29 7.44 6.41 -12.19
C PRO A 29 8.43 6.04 -11.09
N SER A 30 8.24 4.86 -10.51
CA SER A 30 9.11 4.36 -9.45
C SER A 30 10.52 4.15 -9.98
N LYS A 31 11.52 4.46 -9.14
CA LYS A 31 12.94 4.20 -9.42
C LYS A 31 13.40 2.86 -8.82
N CYS A 32 12.49 2.10 -8.24
CA CYS A 32 12.80 0.82 -7.61
C CYS A 32 13.25 -0.17 -8.68
N THR A 33 14.39 -0.82 -8.47
CA THR A 33 14.97 -1.78 -9.41
C THR A 33 14.59 -3.23 -9.10
N TRP A 34 13.62 -3.44 -8.19
CA TRP A 34 13.16 -4.78 -7.83
C TRP A 34 12.49 -5.47 -9.03
N THR A 35 12.78 -6.76 -9.18
CA THR A 35 12.12 -7.66 -10.13
C THR A 35 11.81 -8.98 -9.43
N ALA A 36 10.88 -9.78 -9.97
CA ALA A 36 10.55 -11.10 -9.40
C ALA A 36 11.74 -12.08 -9.31
N ALA A 37 12.79 -11.86 -10.11
CA ALA A 37 14.03 -12.64 -10.07
C ALA A 37 15.07 -12.12 -9.05
N THR A 38 14.87 -10.91 -8.50
CA THR A 38 15.81 -10.32 -7.55
C THR A 38 15.67 -11.00 -6.19
N PRO A 39 16.73 -11.62 -5.64
CA PRO A 39 16.67 -12.21 -4.32
C PRO A 39 16.54 -11.12 -3.24
N ALA A 40 15.79 -11.41 -2.17
CA ALA A 40 15.54 -10.47 -1.08
C ALA A 40 16.82 -9.92 -0.43
N THR A 41 17.92 -10.71 -0.43
CA THR A 41 19.22 -10.32 0.12
C THR A 41 19.90 -9.18 -0.64
N LYS A 42 19.53 -8.95 -1.91
CA LYS A 42 20.04 -7.83 -2.71
C LYS A 42 19.17 -6.58 -2.60
N SER A 43 18.10 -6.63 -1.80
CA SER A 43 17.24 -5.47 -1.59
C SER A 43 18.00 -4.40 -0.81
N PRO A 44 18.03 -3.14 -1.31
CA PRO A 44 18.62 -2.02 -0.57
C PRO A 44 17.70 -1.51 0.55
N HIS A 45 16.49 -2.06 0.68
CA HIS A 45 15.49 -1.61 1.64
C HIS A 45 15.62 -2.33 2.98
N SER A 46 15.35 -1.61 4.07
CA SER A 46 15.21 -2.21 5.40
C SER A 46 13.99 -3.14 5.44
N CYS A 47 14.24 -4.44 5.68
CA CYS A 47 13.19 -5.45 5.76
C CYS A 47 12.98 -5.86 7.22
N MET A 48 11.81 -5.54 7.77
CA MET A 48 11.44 -5.92 9.13
C MET A 48 10.58 -7.19 9.11
N PRO A 49 10.97 -8.27 9.82
CA PRO A 49 10.16 -9.48 9.91
C PRO A 49 8.89 -9.25 10.72
N LEU A 50 7.87 -10.09 10.50
CA LEU A 50 6.70 -10.11 11.36
C LEU A 50 7.10 -10.61 12.75
N GLN A 51 6.85 -9.80 13.77
CA GLN A 51 7.05 -10.18 15.16
C GLN A 51 5.83 -10.94 15.68
N GLU A 52 6.06 -11.93 16.54
CA GLU A 52 4.97 -12.60 17.27
C GLU A 52 4.27 -11.60 18.22
N GLU A 53 2.96 -11.78 18.40
CA GLU A 53 2.18 -10.92 19.27
C GLU A 53 2.40 -11.33 20.74
N PRO A 54 2.98 -10.47 21.60
CA PRO A 54 3.14 -10.80 23.01
C PRO A 54 1.78 -10.76 23.74
N LYS A 55 1.66 -11.52 24.84
CA LYS A 55 0.42 -11.59 25.64
C LYS A 55 -0.04 -10.24 26.18
N ILE A 56 0.92 -9.41 26.59
CA ILE A 56 0.67 -8.04 27.07
C ILE A 56 1.33 -7.10 26.08
N LEU A 57 0.52 -6.31 25.39
CA LEU A 57 1.01 -5.32 24.44
C LEU A 57 1.50 -4.08 25.20
N PRO A 58 2.67 -3.52 24.84
CA PRO A 58 3.19 -2.32 25.50
C PRO A 58 2.40 -1.06 25.11
N ASN A 59 1.74 -1.05 23.95
CA ASN A 59 0.85 0.02 23.50
C ASN A 59 -0.06 -0.46 22.36
N ILE A 60 -1.03 0.39 21.99
CA ILE A 60 -2.03 0.08 20.95
C ILE A 60 -1.45 -0.08 19.54
N LEU A 61 -0.33 0.57 19.23
CA LEU A 61 0.30 0.47 17.90
C LEU A 61 0.83 -0.95 17.64
N LYS A 62 1.18 -1.69 18.70
CA LYS A 62 1.59 -3.10 18.59
C LYS A 62 0.44 -4.04 18.25
N LYS A 63 -0.81 -3.56 18.24
CA LYS A 63 -1.96 -4.32 17.74
C LYS A 63 -2.14 -4.21 16.22
N ILE A 64 -1.41 -3.31 15.55
CA ILE A 64 -1.50 -3.15 14.09
C ILE A 64 -0.82 -4.32 13.38
N GLY A 65 -1.53 -4.95 12.43
CA GLY A 65 -1.09 -6.18 11.76
C GLY A 65 -1.75 -7.41 12.37
N CYS A 66 -1.14 -8.59 12.14
CA CYS A 66 -1.65 -9.90 12.58
C CYS A 66 -3.16 -10.10 12.33
N THR A 67 -3.68 -9.48 11.27
CA THR A 67 -5.10 -9.49 10.97
C THR A 67 -5.50 -10.86 10.45
N PRO A 68 -6.58 -11.46 10.96
CA PRO A 68 -6.96 -12.81 10.57
C PRO A 68 -7.37 -12.84 9.10
N MET A 69 -6.93 -13.90 8.42
CA MET A 69 -7.43 -14.25 7.10
C MET A 69 -8.72 -15.05 7.30
N VAL A 70 -9.86 -14.49 6.86
CA VAL A 70 -11.19 -15.05 7.11
C VAL A 70 -11.74 -15.69 5.84
N ARG A 71 -12.25 -16.91 5.99
CA ARG A 71 -12.86 -17.65 4.88
C ARG A 71 -14.22 -17.06 4.48
N VAL A 72 -14.43 -16.88 3.18
CA VAL A 72 -15.69 -16.41 2.60
C VAL A 72 -16.59 -17.59 2.28
N ASN A 73 -17.52 -17.89 3.18
CA ASN A 73 -18.32 -19.12 3.13
C ASN A 73 -19.51 -19.09 2.17
N LYS A 74 -20.21 -17.95 2.07
CA LYS A 74 -21.49 -17.84 1.34
C LYS A 74 -21.32 -17.25 -0.05
N ILE A 75 -20.64 -16.10 -0.15
CA ILE A 75 -20.49 -15.35 -1.41
C ILE A 75 -19.72 -16.18 -2.44
N GLY A 76 -18.60 -16.81 -2.08
CA GLY A 76 -17.86 -17.64 -3.03
C GLY A 76 -18.71 -18.78 -3.63
N LYS A 77 -19.55 -19.42 -2.80
CA LYS A 77 -20.46 -20.47 -3.25
C LYS A 77 -21.59 -19.93 -4.12
N SER A 78 -22.16 -18.75 -3.80
CA SER A 78 -23.26 -18.17 -4.58
C SER A 78 -22.84 -17.80 -6.00
N TYR A 79 -21.55 -17.51 -6.22
CA TYR A 79 -20.98 -17.23 -7.55
C TYR A 79 -20.29 -18.44 -8.18
N GLY A 80 -20.47 -19.64 -7.63
CA GLY A 80 -19.95 -20.88 -8.22
C GLY A 80 -18.43 -21.04 -8.15
N LEU A 81 -17.75 -20.32 -7.25
CA LEU A 81 -16.30 -20.48 -7.06
C LEU A 81 -16.00 -21.86 -6.47
N LYS A 82 -15.08 -22.57 -7.10
CA LYS A 82 -14.61 -23.91 -6.67
C LYS A 82 -13.36 -23.85 -5.78
N CYS A 83 -12.70 -22.70 -5.70
CA CYS A 83 -11.55 -22.47 -4.83
C CYS A 83 -11.99 -22.04 -3.42
N GLU A 84 -11.07 -22.18 -2.47
CA GLU A 84 -11.24 -21.58 -1.14
C GLU A 84 -10.94 -20.08 -1.22
N LEU A 85 -11.97 -19.25 -1.06
CA LEU A 85 -11.84 -17.80 -1.02
C LEU A 85 -11.62 -17.33 0.42
N CYS A 86 -10.52 -16.61 0.63
CA CYS A 86 -10.16 -16.01 1.91
C CYS A 86 -9.83 -14.53 1.73
N GLU A 87 -10.28 -13.70 2.66
CA GLU A 87 -10.07 -12.25 2.62
C GLU A 87 -9.61 -11.73 3.98
N CYS A 88 -8.80 -10.68 3.97
CA CYS A 88 -8.43 -9.92 5.16
C CYS A 88 -9.30 -8.65 5.23
N PRO A 89 -10.22 -8.52 6.20
CA PRO A 89 -11.22 -7.46 6.20
C PRO A 89 -10.67 -6.04 6.47
N LEU A 90 -9.42 -5.93 6.94
CA LEU A 90 -8.81 -4.65 7.36
C LEU A 90 -7.36 -4.53 6.85
N SER A 91 -7.07 -5.05 5.66
CA SER A 91 -5.70 -5.10 5.13
C SER A 91 -5.05 -3.71 5.09
N THR A 92 -4.23 -3.42 6.10
CA THR A 92 -3.38 -2.23 6.19
C THR A 92 -1.95 -2.53 5.70
N ARG A 93 -1.70 -3.70 5.11
CA ARG A 93 -0.40 -4.05 4.53
C ARG A 93 -0.44 -4.03 3.01
N PHE A 94 0.53 -3.32 2.44
CA PHE A 94 1.00 -3.54 1.07
C PHE A 94 1.55 -4.97 0.97
N PHE A 95 1.17 -5.68 -0.09
CA PHE A 95 1.74 -6.99 -0.41
C PHE A 95 3.27 -6.87 -0.46
N ARG A 96 3.95 -7.87 0.13
CA ARG A 96 5.40 -8.00 0.19
C ARG A 96 5.95 -8.09 -1.26
N ALA A 97 6.78 -7.13 -1.65
CA ALA A 97 7.70 -7.25 -2.78
C ALA A 97 8.97 -7.97 -2.33
#